data_AF-A0A0F4LKI3-F1
#
_entry.id   AF-A0A0F4LKI3-F1
#
_cell.length_a   1.000
_cell.length_b   1.000
_cell.length_c   1.000
_cell.angle_alpha   90.00
_cell.angle_beta   90.00
_cell.angle_gamma   90.00
#
_symmetry.space_group_name_H-M   'P 1'
#
loop_
_entity.id
_entity.type
_entity.pdbx_description
1 polymer ?
#
loop_
_entity_poly.entity_id
_entity_poly.type
_entity_poly.pdbx_seq_one_letter_code
_entity_poly.pdbx_strand_id
1 'polypeptide(L)'
;MKSKIQIAIASLIAIAGLGATGYFKMQQIQIDQQVAAAKVTLAKKEKQVDNIATVEHKQKIKNDPVAKINEKQENEIKLMQNNGQALFKLLYTMKDGETQTDLDIRNKNLPRYATNEALTQTGLNSKSIKETKEFKNVVEHINMELSTSPADNHGIYSGVIAENSVQSSINFVGKRNKTDWYLFKYDSNTNKFIQFTLLGFNFTHAD
;
A
#
# COMPACT_ATOMS: atom_id res chain seq x y z
N MET A 1 -85.02 41.87 -0.04
CA MET A 1 -84.16 42.25 1.10
C MET A 1 -83.41 41.08 1.76
N LYS A 2 -83.94 39.84 1.79
CA LYS A 2 -83.29 38.70 2.46
C LYS A 2 -82.00 38.14 1.80
N SER A 3 -81.80 38.27 0.48
CA SER A 3 -80.62 37.69 -0.20
C SER A 3 -79.32 38.50 -0.04
N LYS A 4 -79.38 39.83 0.09
CA LYS A 4 -78.17 40.68 0.24
C LYS A 4 -77.48 40.49 1.59
N ILE A 5 -78.24 40.23 2.65
CA ILE A 5 -77.72 39.97 4.00
C ILE A 5 -77.06 38.58 4.07
N GLN A 6 -77.65 37.57 3.43
CA GLN A 6 -77.06 36.23 3.36
C GLN A 6 -75.74 36.21 2.57
N ILE A 7 -75.65 36.95 1.46
CA ILE A 7 -74.41 37.08 0.69
C ILE A 7 -73.32 37.80 1.50
N ALA A 8 -73.67 38.85 2.26
CA ALA A 8 -72.71 39.56 3.11
C ALA A 8 -72.15 38.67 4.24
N ILE A 9 -73.00 37.84 4.87
CA ILE A 9 -72.57 36.90 5.92
C ILE A 9 -71.70 35.78 5.35
N ALA A 10 -72.06 35.22 4.18
CA ALA A 10 -71.26 34.19 3.52
C ALA A 10 -69.87 34.72 3.11
N SER A 11 -69.78 35.96 2.63
CA SER A 11 -68.51 36.61 2.29
C SER A 11 -67.64 36.86 3.53
N LEU A 12 -68.22 37.25 4.66
CA LEU A 12 -67.49 37.42 5.91
C LEU A 12 -66.93 36.09 6.45
N ILE A 13 -67.72 35.00 6.36
CA ILE A 13 -67.26 33.66 6.74
C ILE A 13 -66.14 33.17 5.82
N ALA A 14 -66.24 33.41 4.51
CA ALA A 14 -65.20 33.05 3.55
C ALA A 14 -63.89 33.83 3.79
N ILE A 15 -63.97 35.14 4.07
CA ILE A 15 -62.79 35.98 4.38
C ILE A 15 -62.14 35.54 5.70
N ALA A 16 -62.95 35.25 6.73
CA ALA A 16 -62.45 34.74 8.01
C ALA A 16 -61.77 33.36 7.85
N GLY A 17 -62.33 32.47 7.02
CA GLY A 17 -61.75 31.17 6.70
C GLY A 17 -60.43 31.26 5.91
N LEU A 18 -60.34 32.19 4.96
CA LEU A 18 -59.10 32.45 4.20
C LEU A 18 -58.01 33.07 5.09
N GLY A 19 -58.37 33.96 6.02
CA GLY A 19 -57.46 34.53 7.01
C GLY A 19 -56.88 33.46 7.95
N ALA A 20 -57.72 32.58 8.48
CA ALA A 20 -57.30 31.50 9.36
C ALA A 20 -56.37 30.49 8.63
N THR A 21 -56.75 30.06 7.42
CA THR A 21 -55.92 29.12 6.64
C THR A 21 -54.59 29.73 6.19
N GLY A 22 -54.56 31.03 5.87
CA GLY A 22 -53.31 31.76 5.58
C GLY A 22 -52.38 31.83 6.80
N TYR A 23 -52.94 32.12 7.98
CA TYR A 23 -52.19 32.18 9.24
C TYR A 23 -51.58 30.81 9.62
N PHE A 24 -52.35 29.73 9.51
CA PHE A 24 -51.83 28.37 9.76
C PHE A 24 -50.76 27.95 8.75
N LYS A 25 -50.91 28.29 7.46
CA LYS A 25 -49.85 28.04 6.46
C LYS A 25 -48.57 28.81 6.79
N MET A 26 -48.68 30.04 7.25
CA MET A 26 -47.51 30.86 7.60
C MET A 26 -46.80 30.31 8.85
N GLN A 27 -47.54 29.84 9.86
CA GLN A 27 -46.97 29.13 11.01
C GLN A 27 -46.31 27.81 10.60
N GLN A 28 -46.92 27.04 9.71
CA GLN A 28 -46.35 25.79 9.20
C GLN A 28 -45.01 26.03 8.49
N ILE A 29 -44.91 27.07 7.66
CA ILE A 29 -43.66 27.45 6.98
C ILE A 29 -42.58 27.84 8.00
N GLN A 30 -42.93 28.56 9.08
CA GLN A 30 -41.97 28.90 10.13
C GLN A 30 -41.48 27.67 10.89
N ILE A 31 -42.38 26.73 11.19
CA ILE A 31 -42.03 25.46 11.83
C ILE A 31 -41.12 24.64 10.92
N ASP A 32 -41.43 24.54 9.63
CA ASP A 32 -40.64 23.79 8.65
C ASP A 32 -39.22 24.39 8.50
N GLN A 33 -39.10 25.72 8.52
CA GLN A 33 -37.81 26.41 8.51
C GLN A 33 -36.99 26.14 9.79
N GLN A 34 -37.64 26.17 10.96
CA GLN A 34 -36.97 25.85 12.24
C GLN A 34 -36.52 24.38 12.28
N VAL A 35 -37.34 23.46 11.80
CA VAL A 35 -37.01 22.04 11.70
C VAL A 35 -35.85 21.81 10.72
N ALA A 36 -35.85 22.49 9.58
CA ALA A 36 -34.75 22.40 8.61
C ALA A 36 -33.43 22.93 9.22
N ALA A 37 -33.46 24.06 9.91
CA ALA A 37 -32.29 24.62 10.59
C ALA A 37 -31.78 23.71 11.73
N ALA A 38 -32.70 23.11 12.49
CA ALA A 38 -32.37 22.15 13.53
C ALA A 38 -31.72 20.87 12.95
N LYS A 39 -32.24 20.34 11.85
CA LYS A 39 -31.65 19.18 11.14
C LYS A 39 -30.23 19.48 10.63
N VAL A 40 -30.00 20.66 10.06
CA VAL A 40 -28.66 21.08 9.61
C VAL A 40 -27.71 21.20 10.79
N THR A 41 -28.17 21.77 11.90
CA THR A 41 -27.37 21.91 13.12
C THR A 41 -27.04 20.54 13.73
N LEU A 42 -28.00 19.63 13.78
CA LEU A 42 -27.83 18.26 14.25
C LEU A 42 -26.81 17.51 13.39
N ALA A 43 -26.96 17.53 12.06
CA ALA A 43 -26.01 16.89 11.15
C ALA A 43 -24.58 17.46 11.27
N LYS A 44 -24.45 18.76 11.55
CA LYS A 44 -23.15 19.38 11.81
C LYS A 44 -22.56 18.93 13.14
N LYS A 45 -23.39 18.74 14.17
CA LYS A 45 -22.98 18.24 15.49
C LYS A 45 -22.64 16.75 15.45
N GLU A 46 -23.41 15.93 14.75
CA GLU A 46 -23.10 14.51 14.49
C GLU A 46 -21.74 14.38 13.78
N LYS A 47 -21.51 15.14 12.70
CA LYS A 47 -20.19 15.18 12.03
C LYS A 47 -19.06 15.62 12.96
N GLN A 48 -19.31 16.55 13.89
CA GLN A 48 -18.31 16.96 14.87
C GLN A 48 -18.02 15.84 15.87
N VAL A 49 -19.03 15.14 16.36
CA VAL A 49 -18.89 14.00 17.28
C VAL A 49 -18.16 12.85 16.60
N ASP A 50 -18.51 12.50 15.36
CA ASP A 50 -17.83 11.47 14.57
C ASP A 50 -16.36 11.83 14.32
N ASN A 51 -16.09 13.10 14.03
CA ASN A 51 -14.71 13.58 13.86
C ASN A 51 -13.92 13.53 15.17
N ILE A 52 -14.52 13.86 16.31
CA ILE A 52 -13.88 13.75 17.63
C ILE A 52 -13.59 12.28 17.95
N ALA A 53 -14.57 11.38 17.74
CA ALA A 53 -14.39 9.95 17.94
C ALA A 53 -13.29 9.39 17.03
N THR A 54 -13.24 9.81 15.76
CA THR A 54 -12.21 9.38 14.81
C THR A 54 -10.83 9.92 15.19
N VAL A 55 -10.73 11.17 15.64
CA VAL A 55 -9.46 11.80 16.07
C VAL A 55 -8.96 11.18 17.38
N GLU A 56 -9.84 10.92 18.36
CA GLU A 56 -9.49 10.23 19.60
C GLU A 56 -9.07 8.79 19.34
N HIS A 57 -9.74 8.06 18.44
CA HIS A 57 -9.34 6.69 18.08
C HIS A 57 -7.99 6.68 17.36
N LYS A 58 -7.76 7.61 16.43
CA LYS A 58 -6.45 7.78 15.77
C LYS A 58 -5.35 8.21 16.74
N GLN A 59 -5.63 9.08 17.71
CA GLN A 59 -4.64 9.51 18.73
C GLN A 59 -4.35 8.41 19.77
N LYS A 60 -5.34 7.61 20.16
CA LYS A 60 -5.14 6.45 21.04
C LYS A 60 -4.28 5.39 20.36
N ILE A 61 -4.55 5.08 19.09
CA ILE A 61 -3.70 4.16 18.29
C ILE A 61 -2.30 4.75 18.09
N LYS A 62 -2.17 6.06 17.85
CA LYS A 62 -0.86 6.72 17.69
C LYS A 62 -0.03 6.78 18.98
N ASN A 63 -0.60 6.50 20.16
CA ASN A 63 0.11 6.50 21.44
C ASN A 63 0.13 5.14 22.15
N ASP A 64 -0.54 4.14 21.59
CA ASP A 64 -0.45 2.77 22.05
C ASP A 64 0.96 2.22 21.70
N PRO A 65 1.77 1.83 22.70
CA PRO A 65 3.09 1.26 22.47
C PRO A 65 3.04 0.05 21.52
N VAL A 66 1.98 -0.76 21.57
CA VAL A 66 1.80 -1.94 20.72
C VAL A 66 1.53 -1.53 19.27
N ALA A 67 0.67 -0.53 19.05
CA ALA A 67 0.40 -0.01 17.70
C ALA A 67 1.63 0.68 17.10
N LYS A 68 2.44 1.41 17.89
CA LYS A 68 3.72 1.98 17.44
C LYS A 68 4.74 0.90 17.08
N ILE A 69 4.80 -0.19 17.86
CA ILE A 69 5.67 -1.34 17.56
C ILE A 69 5.24 -1.99 16.25
N ASN A 70 3.94 -2.19 16.04
CA ASN A 70 3.41 -2.76 14.81
C ASN A 70 3.67 -1.85 13.59
N GLU A 71 3.44 -0.54 13.70
CA GLU A 71 3.73 0.42 12.61
C GLU A 71 5.22 0.47 12.27
N LYS A 72 6.10 0.46 13.28
CA LYS A 72 7.55 0.39 13.06
C LYS A 72 7.91 -0.92 12.34
N GLN A 73 7.41 -2.06 12.81
CA GLN A 73 7.66 -3.35 12.18
C GLN A 73 7.15 -3.42 10.73
N GLU A 74 5.96 -2.90 10.45
CA GLU A 74 5.43 -2.82 9.09
C GLU A 74 6.30 -1.96 8.17
N ASN A 75 6.80 -0.83 8.67
CA ASN A 75 7.68 0.05 7.91
C ASN A 75 9.03 -0.61 7.62
N GLU A 76 9.60 -1.32 8.59
CA GLU A 76 10.82 -2.11 8.40
C GLU A 76 10.62 -3.22 7.37
N ILE A 77 9.50 -3.96 7.42
CA ILE A 77 9.20 -5.02 6.46
C ILE A 77 9.05 -4.43 5.05
N LYS A 78 8.37 -3.29 4.89
CA LYS A 78 8.24 -2.59 3.60
C LYS A 78 9.61 -2.14 3.08
N LEU A 79 10.46 -1.58 3.94
CA LEU A 79 11.80 -1.15 3.57
C LEU A 79 12.66 -2.34 3.14
N MET A 80 12.63 -3.42 3.91
CA MET A 80 13.31 -4.68 3.59
C MET A 80 12.84 -5.25 2.25
N GLN A 81 11.53 -5.25 1.98
CA GLN A 81 10.98 -5.71 0.71
C GLN A 81 11.47 -4.83 -0.47
N ASN A 82 11.43 -3.51 -0.33
CA ASN A 82 11.91 -2.58 -1.35
C ASN A 82 13.42 -2.75 -1.62
N ASN A 83 14.21 -2.88 -0.56
CA ASN A 83 15.65 -3.11 -0.66
C ASN A 83 15.95 -4.46 -1.30
N GLY A 84 15.18 -5.50 -0.97
CA GLY A 84 15.30 -6.81 -1.59
C GLY A 84 14.99 -6.75 -3.08
N GLN A 85 13.89 -6.14 -3.49
CA GLN A 85 13.57 -5.96 -4.91
C GLN A 85 14.67 -5.22 -5.68
N ALA A 86 15.21 -4.14 -5.10
CA ALA A 86 16.31 -3.40 -5.71
C ALA A 86 17.58 -4.25 -5.82
N LEU A 87 17.92 -5.01 -4.78
CA LEU A 87 19.07 -5.90 -4.76
C LEU A 87 18.94 -7.02 -5.80
N PHE A 88 17.82 -7.75 -5.79
CA PHE A 88 17.60 -8.86 -6.71
C PHE A 88 17.51 -8.40 -8.15
N LYS A 89 16.91 -7.23 -8.42
CA LYS A 89 16.98 -6.61 -9.75
C LYS A 89 18.41 -6.37 -10.21
N LEU A 90 19.31 -5.91 -9.33
CA LEU A 90 20.74 -5.76 -9.67
C LEU A 90 21.45 -7.10 -9.86
N LEU A 91 21.13 -8.12 -9.07
CA LEU A 91 21.78 -9.43 -9.15
C LEU A 91 21.31 -10.27 -10.33
N TYR A 92 20.01 -10.21 -10.67
CA TYR A 92 19.36 -11.08 -11.63
C TYR A 92 19.08 -10.46 -12.98
N THR A 93 19.28 -9.15 -13.15
CA THR A 93 19.19 -8.57 -14.50
C THR A 93 20.53 -8.79 -15.21
N MET A 94 20.58 -9.79 -16.09
CA MET A 94 21.69 -10.01 -17.01
C MET A 94 21.21 -9.74 -18.43
N LYS A 95 21.83 -8.77 -19.09
CA LYS A 95 21.46 -8.32 -20.44
C LYS A 95 22.38 -8.93 -21.48
N ASP A 96 21.84 -9.17 -22.67
CA ASP A 96 22.70 -9.48 -23.82
C ASP A 96 23.62 -8.29 -24.11
N GLY A 97 24.89 -8.58 -24.37
CA GLY A 97 25.91 -7.57 -24.63
C GLY A 97 26.34 -6.71 -23.43
N GLU A 98 26.02 -7.10 -22.18
CA GLU A 98 26.50 -6.40 -20.97
C GLU A 98 28.03 -6.19 -21.01
N THR A 99 28.48 -4.95 -20.73
CA THR A 99 29.89 -4.56 -20.75
C THR A 99 30.49 -4.53 -19.35
N GLN A 100 31.83 -4.59 -19.24
CA GLN A 100 32.48 -4.62 -17.92
C GLN A 100 32.15 -3.37 -17.11
N THR A 101 31.99 -2.23 -17.80
CA THR A 101 31.52 -0.99 -17.21
C THR A 101 30.13 -1.12 -16.58
N ASP A 102 29.20 -1.80 -17.24
CA ASP A 102 27.84 -2.03 -16.71
C ASP A 102 27.90 -2.90 -15.45
N LEU A 103 28.68 -3.98 -15.49
CA LEU A 103 28.91 -4.86 -14.35
C LEU A 103 29.56 -4.11 -13.16
N ASP A 104 30.54 -3.25 -13.43
CA ASP A 104 31.21 -2.47 -12.39
C ASP A 104 30.26 -1.45 -11.76
N ILE A 105 29.39 -0.79 -12.54
CA ILE A 105 28.35 0.11 -12.04
C ILE A 105 27.37 -0.66 -11.16
N ARG A 106 26.91 -1.82 -11.62
CA ARG A 106 26.03 -2.72 -10.86
C ARG A 106 26.65 -3.11 -9.52
N ASN A 107 27.89 -3.60 -9.55
CA ASN A 107 28.61 -4.05 -8.37
C ASN A 107 28.90 -2.92 -7.37
N LYS A 108 29.08 -1.68 -7.83
CA LYS A 108 29.19 -0.50 -6.94
C LYS A 108 27.90 -0.18 -6.18
N ASN A 109 26.74 -0.59 -6.68
CA ASN A 109 25.45 -0.31 -6.05
C ASN A 109 24.98 -1.43 -5.10
N LEU A 110 25.46 -2.67 -5.26
CA LEU A 110 25.10 -3.80 -4.39
C LEU A 110 25.32 -3.55 -2.89
N PRO A 111 26.43 -2.93 -2.43
CA PRO A 111 26.70 -2.71 -1.01
C PRO A 111 25.73 -1.76 -0.29
N ARG A 112 24.85 -1.09 -1.05
CA ARG A 112 23.76 -0.29 -0.47
C ARG A 112 22.71 -1.16 0.20
N TYR A 113 22.53 -2.40 -0.27
CA TYR A 113 21.44 -3.28 0.13
C TYR A 113 21.92 -4.52 0.89
N ALA A 114 23.16 -4.95 0.70
CA ALA A 114 23.69 -6.17 1.30
C ALA A 114 25.15 -6.02 1.75
N THR A 115 25.56 -6.83 2.71
CA THR A 115 26.97 -6.95 3.11
C THR A 115 27.75 -7.72 2.05
N ASN A 116 29.07 -7.53 2.01
CA ASN A 116 29.95 -8.30 1.12
C ASN A 116 29.84 -9.81 1.38
N GLU A 117 29.65 -10.20 2.64
CA GLU A 117 29.44 -11.60 3.03
C GLU A 117 28.17 -12.17 2.38
N ALA A 118 27.02 -11.49 2.53
CA ALA A 118 25.76 -11.87 1.92
C ALA A 118 25.88 -11.97 0.39
N LEU A 119 26.55 -10.99 -0.24
CA LEU A 119 26.75 -10.96 -1.69
C LEU A 119 27.64 -12.10 -2.21
N THR A 120 28.58 -12.58 -1.39
CA THR A 120 29.45 -13.70 -1.77
C THR A 120 28.67 -15.03 -1.72
N GLN A 121 27.71 -15.15 -0.79
CA GLN A 121 26.93 -16.37 -0.59
C GLN A 121 25.89 -16.63 -1.68
N THR A 122 25.37 -15.60 -2.35
CA THR A 122 24.38 -15.79 -3.42
C THR A 122 24.98 -16.40 -4.68
N GLY A 123 26.30 -16.36 -4.85
CA GLY A 123 26.95 -16.74 -6.11
C GLY A 123 26.68 -15.78 -7.28
N LEU A 124 25.95 -14.68 -7.04
CA LEU A 124 25.47 -13.75 -8.06
C LEU A 124 26.29 -12.45 -8.15
N ASN A 125 27.24 -12.25 -7.24
CA ASN A 125 28.22 -11.17 -7.31
C ASN A 125 29.41 -11.56 -8.21
N SER A 126 29.12 -11.92 -9.47
CA SER A 126 30.19 -12.22 -10.44
C SER A 126 31.02 -10.95 -10.69
N LYS A 127 32.34 -11.15 -10.74
CA LYS A 127 33.33 -10.09 -10.97
C LYS A 127 33.77 -10.00 -12.43
N SER A 128 33.29 -10.89 -13.30
CA SER A 128 33.79 -11.06 -14.66
C SER A 128 32.69 -11.42 -15.64
N ILE A 129 32.64 -10.69 -16.76
CA ILE A 129 31.69 -10.95 -17.86
C ILE A 129 32.06 -12.16 -18.70
N LYS A 130 33.27 -12.71 -18.57
CA LYS A 130 33.63 -13.95 -19.27
C LYS A 130 32.70 -15.10 -18.87
N GLU A 131 32.25 -15.15 -17.61
CA GLU A 131 31.34 -16.17 -17.11
C GLU A 131 29.91 -16.01 -17.66
N THR A 132 29.46 -14.78 -17.91
CA THR A 132 28.11 -14.50 -18.45
C THR A 132 28.02 -14.67 -19.97
N LYS A 133 29.14 -14.48 -20.70
CA LYS A 133 29.18 -14.62 -22.17
C LYS A 133 29.16 -16.06 -22.68
N GLU A 134 29.66 -17.03 -21.90
CA GLU A 134 29.70 -18.44 -22.33
C GLU A 134 28.31 -19.05 -22.53
N PHE A 135 27.30 -18.57 -21.80
CA PHE A 135 25.94 -19.13 -21.85
C PHE A 135 24.92 -18.26 -22.58
N LYS A 136 25.28 -17.03 -22.97
CA LYS A 136 24.36 -15.98 -23.48
C LYS A 136 23.01 -16.00 -22.77
N ASN A 137 23.04 -16.13 -21.45
CA ASN A 137 21.84 -16.15 -20.65
C ASN A 137 21.36 -14.71 -20.46
N VAL A 138 20.17 -14.42 -20.97
CA VAL A 138 19.44 -13.20 -20.57
C VAL A 138 18.57 -13.60 -19.39
N VAL A 139 18.73 -12.88 -18.29
CA VAL A 139 17.89 -13.06 -17.11
C VAL A 139 17.21 -11.75 -16.80
N GLU A 140 15.91 -11.80 -16.62
CA GLU A 140 15.07 -10.66 -16.32
C GLU A 140 14.39 -10.90 -14.97
N HIS A 141 14.64 -10.02 -14.00
CA HIS A 141 13.91 -9.98 -12.75
C HIS A 141 12.43 -9.68 -13.01
N ILE A 142 11.52 -10.48 -12.46
CA ILE A 142 10.07 -10.24 -12.50
C ILE A 142 9.63 -9.57 -11.20
N ASN A 143 9.74 -10.32 -10.11
CA ASN A 143 9.34 -9.87 -8.78
C ASN A 143 10.04 -10.69 -7.69
N MET A 144 9.89 -10.22 -6.46
CA MET A 144 10.37 -10.89 -5.28
C MET A 144 9.25 -10.95 -4.25
N GLU A 145 9.04 -12.14 -3.69
CA GLU A 145 8.14 -12.39 -2.57
C GLU A 145 8.93 -12.65 -1.30
N LEU A 146 8.49 -12.06 -0.20
CA LEU A 146 9.16 -12.07 1.08
C LEU A 146 8.24 -12.67 2.15
N SER A 147 8.69 -13.74 2.79
CA SER A 147 8.08 -14.26 4.01
C SER A 147 9.06 -14.08 5.15
N THR A 148 8.66 -13.35 6.19
CA THR A 148 9.55 -12.94 7.28
C THR A 148 8.95 -13.22 8.64
N SER A 149 9.80 -13.62 9.57
CA SER A 149 9.46 -13.61 11.00
C SER A 149 9.68 -12.20 11.57
N PRO A 150 9.07 -11.87 12.72
CA PRO A 150 9.43 -10.67 13.49
C PRO A 150 10.93 -10.65 13.80
N ALA A 151 11.48 -9.44 13.97
CA ALA A 151 12.88 -9.27 14.32
C ALA A 151 13.19 -9.89 15.70
N ASP A 152 14.41 -10.40 15.86
CA ASP A 152 14.93 -10.78 17.16
C ASP A 152 15.25 -9.56 18.05
N ASN A 153 15.74 -9.81 19.26
CA ASN A 153 16.11 -8.76 20.22
C ASN A 153 17.27 -7.86 19.74
N HIS A 154 17.96 -8.22 18.65
CA HIS A 154 19.04 -7.44 18.05
C HIS A 154 18.56 -6.66 16.81
N GLY A 155 17.29 -6.76 16.44
CA GLY A 155 16.74 -6.14 15.24
C GLY A 155 17.06 -6.92 13.96
N ILE A 156 17.34 -8.21 14.07
CA ILE A 156 17.60 -9.09 12.92
C ILE A 156 16.31 -9.80 12.50
N TYR A 157 15.88 -9.54 11.28
CA TYR A 157 14.81 -10.26 10.61
C TYR A 157 15.37 -11.50 9.91
N SER A 158 14.61 -12.59 9.92
CA SER A 158 14.94 -13.82 9.21
C SER A 158 13.71 -14.36 8.50
N GLY A 159 13.93 -14.99 7.35
CA GLY A 159 12.83 -15.51 6.54
C GLY A 159 13.27 -16.11 5.23
N VAL A 160 12.31 -16.26 4.32
CA VAL A 160 12.52 -16.81 2.99
C VAL A 160 12.15 -15.76 1.94
N ILE A 161 13.00 -15.65 0.93
CA ILE A 161 12.75 -14.91 -0.30
C ILE A 161 12.48 -15.92 -1.41
N ALA A 162 11.42 -15.68 -2.18
CA ALA A 162 11.22 -16.31 -3.49
C ALA A 162 11.46 -15.26 -4.56
N GLU A 163 12.54 -15.42 -5.31
CA GLU A 163 12.94 -14.54 -6.41
C GLU A 163 12.48 -15.15 -7.72
N ASN A 164 11.61 -14.45 -8.46
CA ASN A 164 11.10 -14.91 -9.73
C ASN A 164 11.77 -14.14 -10.87
N SER A 165 12.31 -14.90 -11.83
CA SER A 165 12.97 -14.37 -13.01
C SER A 165 12.56 -15.12 -14.27
N VAL A 166 12.73 -14.47 -15.42
CA VAL A 166 12.65 -15.12 -16.73
C VAL A 166 14.06 -15.32 -17.25
N GLN A 167 14.38 -16.54 -17.65
CA GLN A 167 15.64 -16.86 -18.31
C GLN A 167 15.41 -17.25 -19.77
N SER A 168 16.20 -16.68 -20.67
CA SER A 168 16.40 -17.19 -22.03
C SER A 168 17.88 -17.47 -22.28
N SER A 169 18.16 -18.45 -23.13
CA SER A 169 19.51 -18.86 -23.49
C SER A 169 19.55 -19.31 -24.93
N ILE A 170 20.72 -19.28 -25.56
CA ILE A 170 20.92 -19.96 -26.85
C ILE A 170 20.88 -21.48 -26.72
N ASN A 171 21.07 -22.02 -25.51
CA ASN A 171 21.15 -23.46 -25.26
C ASN A 171 19.77 -24.13 -25.07
N PHE A 172 18.68 -23.36 -25.06
CA PHE A 172 17.33 -23.90 -25.07
C PHE A 172 16.36 -22.96 -25.82
N VAL A 173 15.37 -23.54 -26.50
CA VAL A 173 14.36 -22.76 -27.23
C VAL A 173 13.36 -22.15 -26.24
N GLY A 174 13.09 -20.85 -26.36
CA GLY A 174 12.06 -20.14 -25.60
C GLY A 174 12.54 -19.47 -24.31
N LYS A 175 11.57 -19.04 -23.50
CA LYS A 175 11.77 -18.43 -22.19
C LYS A 175 11.34 -19.41 -21.10
N ARG A 176 12.02 -19.40 -19.95
CA ARG A 176 11.67 -20.21 -18.79
C ARG A 176 11.50 -19.31 -17.58
N ASN A 177 10.42 -19.51 -16.84
CA ASN A 177 10.27 -18.91 -15.53
C ASN A 177 11.14 -19.70 -14.56
N LYS A 178 11.88 -18.99 -13.72
CA LYS A 178 12.72 -19.57 -12.68
C LYS A 178 12.36 -18.91 -11.35
N THR A 179 12.11 -19.73 -10.35
CA THR A 179 12.01 -19.29 -8.96
C THR A 179 13.22 -19.79 -8.19
N ASP A 180 14.00 -18.89 -7.60
CA ASP A 180 15.07 -19.20 -6.66
C ASP A 180 14.61 -18.90 -5.23
N TRP A 181 14.86 -19.81 -4.29
CA TRP A 181 14.50 -19.60 -2.88
C TRP A 181 15.73 -19.38 -2.02
N TYR A 182 15.70 -18.33 -1.22
CA TYR A 182 16.79 -17.95 -0.32
C TYR A 182 16.31 -17.87 1.11
N LEU A 183 17.01 -18.53 2.03
CA LEU A 183 16.97 -18.14 3.44
C LEU A 183 17.78 -16.85 3.58
N PHE A 184 17.22 -15.83 4.24
CA PHE A 184 17.90 -14.56 4.43
C PHE A 184 17.97 -14.16 5.90
N LYS A 185 18.94 -13.29 6.20
CA LYS A 185 18.94 -12.43 7.40
C LYS A 185 19.09 -10.97 7.00
N TYR A 186 18.33 -10.10 7.66
CA TYR A 186 18.32 -8.65 7.43
C TYR A 186 18.49 -7.91 8.75
N ASP A 187 19.44 -6.98 8.80
CA ASP A 187 19.69 -6.13 9.96
C ASP A 187 19.01 -4.77 9.76
N SER A 188 18.00 -4.48 10.60
CA SER A 188 17.27 -3.20 10.57
C SER A 188 18.10 -2.01 11.03
N ASN A 189 19.19 -2.22 11.78
CA ASN A 189 20.05 -1.12 12.21
C ASN A 189 20.89 -0.58 11.05
N THR A 190 21.38 -1.48 10.19
CA THR A 190 22.17 -1.12 9.01
C THR A 190 21.34 -1.06 7.72
N ASN A 191 20.09 -1.49 7.78
CA ASN A 191 19.16 -1.63 6.65
C ASN A 191 19.68 -2.56 5.54
N LYS A 192 20.43 -3.61 5.89
CA LYS A 192 21.10 -4.48 4.91
C LYS A 192 20.79 -5.95 5.12
N PHE A 193 20.76 -6.69 4.01
CA PHE A 193 20.86 -8.15 4.04
C PHE A 193 22.28 -8.55 4.44
N ILE A 194 22.39 -9.36 5.49
CA ILE A 194 23.67 -9.77 6.06
C ILE A 194 24.01 -11.23 5.75
N GLN A 195 23.01 -12.02 5.34
CA GLN A 195 23.20 -13.42 4.98
C GLN A 195 22.19 -13.84 3.91
N PHE A 196 22.63 -14.67 2.97
CA PHE A 196 21.77 -15.44 2.07
C PHE A 196 22.21 -16.89 2.05
N THR A 197 21.26 -17.81 1.91
CA THR A 197 21.54 -19.23 1.68
C THR A 197 20.55 -19.74 0.66
N LEU A 198 21.05 -20.13 -0.51
CA LEU A 198 20.22 -20.73 -1.56
C LEU A 198 19.67 -22.07 -1.04
N LEU A 199 18.34 -22.17 -0.99
CA LEU A 199 17.63 -23.38 -0.58
C LEU A 199 17.36 -24.30 -1.77
N GLY A 200 17.20 -23.72 -2.96
CA GLY A 200 16.93 -24.45 -4.19
C GLY A 200 16.32 -23.55 -5.25
N PHE A 201 15.97 -24.15 -6.38
CA PHE A 201 15.33 -23.48 -7.50
C PHE A 201 14.37 -24.40 -8.25
N ASN A 202 13.42 -23.81 -8.97
CA ASN A 202 12.51 -24.52 -9.85
C ASN A 202 12.39 -23.79 -11.19
N PHE A 203 12.16 -24.56 -12.26
CA PHE A 203 11.84 -24.03 -13.58
C PHE A 203 10.42 -24.41 -13.98
N THR A 204 9.68 -23.43 -14.49
CA THR A 204 8.41 -23.65 -15.16
C THR A 204 8.49 -23.09 -16.58
N HIS A 205 7.73 -23.67 -17.51
CA HIS A 205 7.63 -23.10 -18.85
C HIS A 205 6.95 -21.73 -18.75
N ALA A 206 7.50 -20.74 -19.45
CA ALA A 206 6.79 -19.49 -19.65
C ALA A 206 5.86 -19.70 -20.85
N ASP A 207 4.55 -19.49 -20.63
CA ASP A 207 3.52 -19.54 -21.68
C ASP A 207 3.75 -18.47 -22.76
#